data_AF-A0A936EFK3-F1
#
_entry.id   AF-A0A936EFK3-F1
#
_cell.length_a   1.000
_cell.length_b   1.000
_cell.length_c   1.000
_cell.angle_alpha   90.00
_cell.angle_beta   90.00
_cell.angle_gamma   90.00
#
_symmetry.space_group_name_H-M   'P 1'
#
loop_
_entity.id
_entity.type
_entity.pdbx_description
1 polymer ?
#
loop_
_entity_poly.entity_id
_entity_poly.type
_entity_poly.pdbx_seq_one_letter_code
_entity_poly.pdbx_strand_id
1 'polypeptide(L)'
;MKSPDWPKVLKSGASSVKVYRGAHPKTVSGYVYTVAFVDLTGKRVLRQRATIEAAMEEASTTVQRLAEGRPEAAALTRSDRDELVALRRLAFPTPPVLALQEWARARDLTAGKVLASAEAWAAAHAAGKPTGETEVGKIVDDFIQAKESAGNRVNGPTGPN
;
A
#
# COMPACT_ATOMS: atom_id res chain seq x y z
N MET A 1 41.95 -7.13 23.90
CA MET A 1 41.50 -7.11 25.31
C MET A 1 40.04 -6.69 25.33
N LYS A 2 39.12 -7.52 25.85
CA LYS A 2 37.70 -7.13 26.04
C LYS A 2 37.63 -6.29 27.31
N SER A 3 37.34 -5.00 27.20
CA SER A 3 37.08 -4.18 28.39
C SER A 3 35.72 -4.59 29.00
N PRO A 4 35.62 -4.76 30.33
CA PRO A 4 34.41 -5.26 30.98
C PRO A 4 33.17 -4.38 30.74
N ASP A 5 33.35 -3.09 30.45
CA ASP A 5 32.25 -2.13 30.24
C ASP A 5 31.63 -2.16 28.83
N TRP A 6 32.13 -3.00 27.92
CA TRP A 6 31.70 -3.01 26.51
C TRP A 6 31.24 -4.40 26.07
N PRO A 7 30.16 -4.52 25.28
CA PRO A 7 29.41 -3.44 24.63
C PRO A 7 28.42 -2.73 25.56
N LYS A 8 28.17 -1.44 25.29
CA LYS A 8 27.03 -0.74 25.90
C LYS A 8 25.75 -1.19 25.21
N VAL A 9 24.72 -1.54 25.97
CA VAL A 9 23.45 -2.03 25.43
C VAL A 9 22.34 -1.06 25.84
N LEU A 10 21.66 -0.51 24.85
CA LEU A 10 20.45 0.30 25.05
C LEU A 10 19.24 -0.57 24.74
N LYS A 11 18.21 -0.47 25.58
CA LYS A 11 16.95 -1.22 25.43
C LYS A 11 15.77 -0.25 25.49
N SER A 12 14.76 -0.52 24.69
CA SER A 12 13.45 0.12 24.77
C SER A 12 12.39 -0.90 24.35
N GLY A 13 11.47 -1.23 25.25
CA GLY A 13 10.53 -2.34 25.05
C GLY A 13 11.24 -3.66 24.74
N ALA A 14 10.81 -4.34 23.67
CA ALA A 14 11.41 -5.58 23.18
C ALA A 14 12.68 -5.36 22.31
N SER A 15 13.00 -4.11 21.99
CA SER A 15 14.08 -3.76 21.07
C SER A 15 15.38 -3.48 21.83
N SER A 16 16.52 -3.86 21.23
CA SER A 16 17.85 -3.59 21.79
C SER A 16 18.86 -3.19 20.73
N VAL A 17 19.73 -2.24 21.08
CA VAL A 17 20.82 -1.74 20.25
C VAL A 17 22.14 -1.85 21.03
N LYS A 18 23.19 -2.36 20.39
CA LYS A 18 24.51 -2.55 21.03
C LYS A 18 25.52 -1.58 20.44
N VAL A 19 26.28 -0.90 21.29
CA VAL A 19 27.41 -0.06 20.90
C VAL A 19 28.70 -0.77 21.29
N TYR A 20 29.53 -1.08 20.30
CA TYR A 20 30.85 -1.67 20.49
C TYR A 20 31.93 -0.59 20.39
N ARG A 21 33.04 -0.78 21.09
CA ARG A 21 34.24 0.05 20.97
C ARG A 21 35.35 -0.78 20.34
N GLY A 22 35.87 -0.32 19.20
CA GLY A 22 37.04 -0.89 18.53
C GLY A 22 38.21 0.09 18.56
N ALA A 23 39.43 -0.39 18.73
CA ALA A 23 40.62 0.45 18.59
C ALA A 23 40.76 0.85 17.12
N HIS A 24 41.04 2.13 16.84
CA HIS A 24 41.24 2.62 15.49
C HIS A 24 42.40 3.62 15.44
N PRO A 25 43.46 3.34 14.66
CA PRO A 25 44.71 4.12 14.71
C PRO A 25 44.58 5.53 14.12
N LYS A 26 43.52 5.81 13.36
CA LYS A 26 43.32 7.10 12.67
C LYS A 26 42.31 8.04 13.34
N THR A 27 41.70 7.66 14.46
CA THR A 27 40.78 8.56 15.18
C THR A 27 41.53 9.28 16.30
N VAL A 28 41.16 10.54 16.55
CA VAL A 28 41.80 11.38 17.59
C VAL A 28 41.69 10.73 18.98
N SER A 29 40.61 10.00 19.23
CA SER A 29 40.37 9.26 20.48
C SER A 29 41.05 7.89 20.54
N GLY A 30 41.64 7.41 19.43
CA GLY A 30 42.16 6.04 19.30
C GLY A 30 41.09 4.96 19.19
N TYR A 31 39.81 5.32 19.14
CA TYR A 31 38.68 4.39 19.07
C TYR A 31 37.66 4.75 17.98
N VAL A 32 36.96 3.74 17.49
CA VAL A 32 35.74 3.86 16.67
C VAL A 32 34.61 3.14 17.38
N TYR A 33 33.42 3.72 17.36
CA TYR A 33 32.23 3.20 18.03
C TYR A 33 31.27 2.64 17.00
N THR A 34 30.89 1.38 17.13
CA THR A 34 30.00 0.69 16.18
C THR A 34 28.64 0.45 16.83
N VAL A 35 27.61 1.11 16.32
CA VAL A 35 26.21 0.89 16.66
C VAL A 35 25.70 -0.29 15.84
N ALA A 36 25.23 -1.33 16.51
CA ALA A 36 24.77 -2.57 15.91
C ALA A 36 23.34 -2.86 16.34
N PHE A 37 22.46 -3.07 15.35
CA PHE A 37 21.05 -3.39 15.57
C PHE A 37 20.53 -4.27 14.43
N VAL A 38 19.34 -4.83 14.64
CA VAL A 38 18.57 -5.50 13.58
C VAL A 38 17.50 -4.53 13.14
N ASP A 39 17.44 -4.25 11.85
CA ASP A 39 16.39 -3.40 11.30
C ASP A 39 15.05 -4.15 11.24
N LEU A 40 13.99 -3.45 10.87
CA LEU A 40 12.63 -4.02 10.82
C LEU A 40 12.46 -5.03 9.67
N THR A 41 13.44 -5.17 8.77
CA THR A 41 13.49 -6.21 7.75
C THR A 41 14.17 -7.49 8.24
N GLY A 42 14.67 -7.49 9.49
CA GLY A 42 15.41 -8.60 10.08
C GLY A 42 16.90 -8.61 9.71
N LYS A 43 17.40 -7.58 8.99
CA LYS A 43 18.80 -7.50 8.60
C LYS A 43 19.63 -6.82 9.68
N ARG A 44 20.83 -7.36 9.93
CA ARG A 44 21.81 -6.75 10.84
C ARG A 44 22.44 -5.53 10.17
N VAL A 45 22.34 -4.38 10.83
CA VAL A 45 22.93 -3.10 10.41
C VAL A 45 24.03 -2.72 11.38
N LEU A 46 25.16 -2.25 10.84
CA LEU A 46 26.32 -1.74 11.58
C LEU A 46 26.61 -0.32 11.11
N ARG A 47 26.66 0.63 12.04
CA ARG A 47 27.00 2.04 11.76
C ARG A 47 28.14 2.48 12.65
N GLN A 48 29.13 3.14 12.06
CA GLN A 48 30.32 3.60 12.76
C GLN A 48 30.26 5.10 13.05
N ARG A 49 30.73 5.47 14.24
CA ARG A 49 30.87 6.86 14.70
C ARG A 49 32.26 7.06 15.30
N ALA A 50 32.77 8.28 15.14
CA ALA A 50 34.10 8.64 15.60
C ALA A 50 34.15 8.92 17.12
N THR A 51 33.02 9.34 17.71
CA THR A 51 32.90 9.69 19.14
C THR A 51 31.85 8.83 19.83
N ILE A 52 31.97 8.70 21.16
CA ILE A 52 31.06 7.90 21.96
C ILE A 52 29.70 8.59 22.08
N GLU A 53 29.69 9.91 22.19
CA GLU A 53 28.49 10.73 22.31
C GLU A 53 27.60 10.54 21.09
N ALA A 54 28.17 10.66 19.88
CA ALA A 54 27.45 10.46 18.62
C ALA A 54 26.93 9.02 18.47
N ALA A 55 27.69 8.03 18.95
CA ALA A 55 27.26 6.63 18.92
C ALA A 55 26.10 6.35 19.89
N MET A 56 26.12 6.96 21.07
CA MET A 56 25.08 6.81 22.08
C MET A 56 23.80 7.55 21.70
N GLU A 57 23.91 8.76 21.14
CA GLU A 57 22.78 9.52 20.61
C GLU A 57 22.09 8.74 19.48
N GLU A 58 22.85 8.23 18.51
CA GLU A 58 22.28 7.40 17.44
C GLU A 58 21.66 6.11 17.97
N ALA A 59 22.31 5.44 18.93
CA ALA A 59 21.77 4.22 19.54
C ALA A 59 20.45 4.49 20.27
N SER A 60 20.33 5.64 20.96
CA SER A 60 19.11 6.05 21.66
C SER A 60 17.97 6.30 20.67
N THR A 61 18.20 7.10 19.64
CA THR A 61 17.21 7.37 18.59
C THR A 61 16.80 6.09 17.86
N THR A 62 17.76 5.20 17.59
CA THR A 62 17.51 3.93 16.91
C THR A 62 16.69 2.97 17.76
N VAL A 63 17.00 2.85 19.06
CA VAL A 63 16.25 1.92 19.93
C VAL A 63 14.82 2.38 20.16
N GLN A 64 14.59 3.70 20.27
CA GLN A 64 13.24 4.27 20.34
C GLN A 64 12.47 4.01 19.04
N ARG A 65 13.08 4.27 17.88
CA ARG A 65 12.47 3.99 16.57
C ARG A 65 12.07 2.52 16.40
N LEU A 66 12.94 1.60 16.79
CA LEU A 66 12.68 0.17 16.73
C LEU A 66 11.58 -0.25 17.71
N ALA A 67 11.49 0.38 18.89
CA ALA A 67 10.45 0.09 19.87
C ALA A 67 9.06 0.57 19.41
N GLU A 68 9.00 1.69 18.69
CA GLU A 68 7.75 2.21 18.13
C GLU A 68 7.26 1.44 16.90
N GLY A 69 8.05 0.49 16.39
CA GLY A 69 7.72 -0.24 15.17
C GLY A 69 7.57 0.65 13.95
N ARG A 70 8.13 1.88 13.96
CA ARG A 70 8.12 2.79 12.81
C ARG A 70 9.17 2.28 11.81
N PRO A 71 8.77 1.65 10.68
CA PRO A 71 9.68 1.52 9.53
C PRO A 71 10.17 2.91 9.14
N GLU A 72 11.30 2.98 8.45
CA GLU A 72 11.82 4.24 7.89
C GLU A 72 10.77 4.87 6.95
N ALA A 73 9.83 5.61 7.51
CA ALA A 73 8.89 6.46 6.78
C ALA A 73 9.63 7.58 6.00
N ALA A 74 10.94 7.68 6.18
CA ALA A 74 11.82 8.68 5.57
C ALA A 74 12.84 8.12 4.57
N ALA A 75 12.86 6.82 4.28
CA ALA A 75 13.78 6.26 3.29
C ALA A 75 13.04 5.72 2.07
N LEU A 76 12.24 6.59 1.43
CA LEU A 76 11.89 6.35 0.04
C LEU A 76 13.20 6.25 -0.74
N THR A 77 13.50 5.07 -1.26
CA THR A 77 14.64 4.88 -2.15
C THR A 77 14.44 5.72 -3.41
N ARG A 78 15.49 5.85 -4.23
CA ARG A 78 15.32 6.51 -5.53
C ARG A 78 14.26 5.80 -6.38
N SER A 79 14.22 4.47 -6.36
CA SER A 79 13.20 3.67 -7.06
C SER A 79 11.80 4.02 -6.56
N ASP A 80 11.58 4.03 -5.24
CA ASP A 80 10.26 4.31 -4.67
C ASP A 80 9.76 5.72 -5.04
N ARG A 81 10.68 6.70 -5.14
CA ARG A 81 10.34 8.05 -5.59
C ARG A 81 9.97 8.08 -7.07
N ASP A 82 10.75 7.42 -7.91
CA ASP A 82 10.50 7.38 -9.36
C ASP A 82 9.18 6.65 -9.65
N GLU A 83 8.89 5.56 -8.92
CA GLU A 83 7.61 4.85 -8.97
C GLU A 83 6.44 5.72 -8.49
N LEU A 84 6.59 6.44 -7.38
CA LEU A 84 5.55 7.35 -6.89
C LEU A 84 5.27 8.48 -7.89
N VAL A 85 6.29 9.00 -8.57
CA VAL A 85 6.13 10.00 -9.64
C VAL A 85 5.39 9.40 -10.83
N ALA A 86 5.74 8.19 -11.26
CA ALA A 86 5.05 7.49 -12.34
C ALA A 86 3.58 7.23 -11.99
N LEU A 87 3.31 6.76 -10.77
CA LEU A 87 1.97 6.51 -10.26
C LEU A 87 1.11 7.78 -10.26
N ARG A 88 1.67 8.92 -9.82
CA ARG A 88 0.98 10.22 -9.85
C ARG A 88 0.68 10.70 -11.26
N ARG A 89 1.58 10.45 -12.21
CA ARG A 89 1.34 10.76 -13.63
C ARG A 89 0.18 9.94 -14.21
N LEU A 90 0.08 8.66 -13.82
CA LEU A 90 -1.00 7.77 -14.27
C LEU A 90 -2.35 8.07 -13.61
N ALA A 91 -2.36 8.47 -12.34
CA ALA A 91 -3.59 8.74 -11.59
C ALA A 91 -4.21 10.12 -11.89
N PHE A 92 -3.49 11.02 -12.58
CA PHE A 92 -3.91 12.40 -12.91
C PHE A 92 -4.38 13.18 -11.64
N PRO A 93 -5.55 13.89 -11.56
CA PRO A 93 -5.88 14.62 -10.34
C PRO A 93 -6.30 13.68 -9.20
N THR A 94 -6.47 12.39 -9.47
CA THR A 94 -6.99 11.43 -8.50
C THR A 94 -5.87 10.97 -7.56
N PRO A 95 -6.09 10.96 -6.23
CA PRO A 95 -5.15 10.35 -5.30
C PRO A 95 -4.86 8.90 -5.69
N PRO A 96 -3.59 8.44 -5.75
CA PRO A 96 -3.29 7.13 -6.30
C PRO A 96 -3.95 5.95 -5.59
N VAL A 97 -4.14 6.03 -4.27
CA VAL A 97 -4.85 5.02 -3.50
C VAL A 97 -6.29 4.87 -3.99
N LEU A 98 -6.98 5.99 -4.23
CA LEU A 98 -8.35 6.00 -4.74
C LEU A 98 -8.40 5.43 -6.16
N ALA A 99 -7.45 5.80 -7.03
CA ALA A 99 -7.37 5.25 -8.39
C ALA A 99 -7.18 3.72 -8.39
N LEU A 100 -6.37 3.18 -7.47
CA LEU A 100 -6.18 1.75 -7.32
C LEU A 100 -7.42 1.03 -6.75
N GLN A 101 -8.17 1.67 -5.85
CA GLN A 101 -9.43 1.14 -5.34
C GLN A 101 -10.48 1.02 -6.45
N GLU A 102 -10.63 2.06 -7.28
CA GLU A 102 -11.52 2.04 -8.43
C GLU A 102 -11.11 0.97 -9.46
N TRP A 103 -9.80 0.85 -9.72
CA TRP A 103 -9.28 -0.21 -10.60
C TRP A 103 -9.58 -1.62 -10.06
N ALA A 104 -9.37 -1.85 -8.77
CA ALA A 104 -9.68 -3.14 -8.14
C ALA A 104 -11.17 -3.48 -8.28
N ARG A 105 -12.05 -2.53 -7.97
CA ARG A 105 -13.50 -2.68 -8.14
C ARG A 105 -13.90 -2.95 -9.59
N ALA A 106 -13.30 -2.24 -10.55
CA ALA A 106 -13.53 -2.46 -11.97
C ALA A 106 -13.12 -3.87 -12.40
N ARG A 107 -11.99 -4.38 -11.88
CA ARG A 107 -11.56 -5.77 -12.14
C ARG A 107 -12.56 -6.78 -11.60
N ASP A 108 -13.08 -6.58 -10.39
CA ASP A 108 -14.08 -7.47 -9.81
C ASP A 108 -15.36 -7.51 -10.66
N LEU A 109 -15.85 -6.34 -11.09
CA LEU A 109 -17.04 -6.21 -11.93
C LEU A 109 -16.89 -6.82 -13.33
N THR A 110 -15.66 -6.86 -13.86
CA THR A 110 -15.37 -7.30 -15.22
C THR A 110 -14.66 -8.65 -15.28
N ALA A 111 -14.58 -9.37 -14.16
CA ALA A 111 -13.82 -10.61 -14.02
C ALA A 111 -12.37 -10.48 -14.55
N GLY A 112 -11.73 -9.34 -14.27
CA GLY A 112 -10.36 -8.99 -14.67
C GLY A 112 -10.19 -8.48 -16.09
N LYS A 113 -11.26 -8.38 -16.90
CA LYS A 113 -11.23 -7.98 -18.33
C LYS A 113 -11.70 -6.54 -18.56
N VAL A 114 -11.23 -5.60 -17.74
CA VAL A 114 -11.72 -4.20 -17.70
C VAL A 114 -11.77 -3.54 -19.09
N LEU A 115 -10.68 -3.59 -19.85
CA LEU A 115 -10.60 -2.94 -21.16
C LEU A 115 -11.55 -3.58 -22.18
N ALA A 116 -11.56 -4.91 -22.28
CA ALA A 116 -12.44 -5.62 -23.21
C ALA A 116 -13.93 -5.38 -22.87
N SER A 117 -14.27 -5.33 -21.58
CA SER A 117 -15.63 -4.98 -21.14
C SER A 117 -15.99 -3.53 -21.46
N ALA A 118 -15.06 -2.58 -21.29
CA ALA A 118 -15.27 -1.19 -21.65
C ALA A 118 -15.40 -0.99 -23.16
N GLU A 119 -14.57 -1.67 -23.97
CA GLU A 119 -14.66 -1.68 -25.43
C GLU A 119 -15.96 -2.32 -25.93
N ALA A 120 -16.37 -3.45 -25.35
CA ALA A 120 -17.64 -4.08 -25.69
C ALA A 120 -18.84 -3.21 -25.34
N TRP A 121 -18.81 -2.57 -24.16
CA TRP A 121 -19.84 -1.61 -23.78
C TRP A 121 -19.85 -0.41 -24.73
N ALA A 122 -18.68 0.17 -25.02
CA ALA A 122 -18.53 1.26 -25.96
C ALA A 122 -19.02 0.85 -27.35
N ALA A 123 -18.68 -0.33 -27.89
CA ALA A 123 -19.17 -0.77 -29.20
C ALA A 123 -20.70 -0.97 -29.22
N ALA A 124 -21.27 -1.51 -28.14
CA ALA A 124 -22.71 -1.69 -28.00
C ALA A 124 -23.48 -0.37 -27.85
N HIS A 125 -22.84 0.68 -27.35
CA HIS A 125 -23.48 1.97 -27.02
C HIS A 125 -22.94 3.16 -27.83
N ALA A 126 -21.86 3.01 -28.61
CA ALA A 126 -21.28 4.04 -29.47
C ALA A 126 -22.15 4.31 -30.71
N ALA A 127 -23.02 3.37 -31.08
CA ALA A 127 -24.06 3.58 -32.08
C ALA A 127 -25.28 4.38 -31.57
N GLY A 128 -25.28 4.78 -30.29
CA GLY A 128 -26.38 5.54 -29.71
C GLY A 128 -25.91 6.42 -28.56
N LYS A 129 -25.67 7.72 -28.86
CA LYS A 129 -26.14 8.74 -27.92
C LYS A 129 -27.55 8.33 -27.44
N PRO A 130 -27.97 8.58 -26.20
CA PRO A 130 -29.39 8.49 -25.90
C PRO A 130 -30.10 9.40 -26.89
N THR A 131 -30.73 8.82 -27.90
CA THR A 131 -31.59 9.55 -28.82
C THR A 131 -32.85 9.83 -28.04
N GLY A 132 -32.83 10.97 -27.34
CA GLY A 132 -33.95 11.54 -26.62
C GLY A 132 -33.86 11.35 -25.12
N GLU A 133 -34.11 12.43 -24.37
CA GLU A 133 -34.85 12.33 -23.12
C GLU A 133 -36.02 11.39 -23.35
N THR A 134 -35.93 10.17 -22.82
CA THR A 134 -37.08 9.27 -22.82
C THR A 134 -37.89 9.64 -21.61
N GLU A 135 -39.11 10.11 -21.85
CA GLU A 135 -40.05 10.45 -20.80
C GLU A 135 -40.22 9.23 -19.87
N VAL A 136 -40.13 9.47 -18.55
CA VAL A 136 -40.18 8.40 -17.53
C VAL A 136 -41.40 7.50 -17.72
N GLY A 137 -42.51 8.04 -18.24
CA GLY A 137 -43.72 7.28 -18.58
C GLY A 137 -43.45 6.10 -19.51
N LYS A 138 -42.65 6.29 -20.56
CA LYS A 138 -42.35 5.22 -21.53
C LYS A 138 -41.53 4.08 -20.92
N ILE A 139 -40.62 4.41 -20.00
CA ILE A 139 -39.83 3.41 -19.28
C ILE A 139 -40.72 2.60 -18.32
N VAL A 140 -41.70 3.25 -17.69
CA VAL A 140 -42.69 2.58 -16.83
C VAL A 140 -43.59 1.66 -17.65
N ASP A 141 -44.06 2.10 -18.81
CA ASP A 141 -44.89 1.29 -19.70
C ASP A 141 -44.14 0.05 -20.21
N ASP A 142 -42.89 0.22 -20.66
CA ASP A 142 -42.02 -0.88 -21.10
C ASP A 142 -41.78 -1.88 -19.95
N PHE A 143 -41.64 -1.40 -18.71
CA PHE A 143 -41.47 -2.24 -17.53
C PHE A 143 -42.75 -3.03 -17.17
N ILE A 144 -43.92 -2.39 -17.24
CA ILE A 144 -45.22 -3.04 -17.01
C ILE A 144 -45.44 -4.12 -18.08
N GLN A 145 -45.21 -3.81 -19.34
CA GLN A 145 -45.39 -4.74 -20.45
C GLN A 145 -44.43 -5.94 -20.37
N ALA A 146 -43.20 -5.72 -19.93
CA ALA A 146 -42.24 -6.79 -19.63
C ALA A 146 -42.68 -7.66 -18.45
N LYS A 147 -43.30 -7.06 -17.41
CA LYS A 147 -43.85 -7.78 -16.26
C LYS A 147 -45.08 -8.61 -16.61
N GLU A 148 -45.98 -8.10 -17.46
CA GLU A 148 -47.14 -8.84 -17.95
C GLU A 148 -46.72 -10.02 -18.83
N SER A 149 -45.72 -9.80 -19.70
CA SER A 149 -45.14 -10.85 -20.54
C SER A 149 -44.42 -11.93 -19.72
N ALA A 150 -43.79 -11.55 -18.60
CA ALA A 150 -43.17 -12.47 -17.65
C ALA A 150 -44.18 -13.14 -16.70
N GLY A 151 -45.35 -12.54 -16.50
CA GLY A 151 -46.36 -12.91 -15.50
C GLY A 151 -47.38 -13.96 -15.94
N ASN A 152 -47.42 -14.37 -17.22
CA ASN A 152 -48.43 -15.32 -17.70
C ASN A 152 -47.93 -16.78 -17.77
N ARG A 153 -46.93 -17.16 -16.96
CA ARG A 153 -46.41 -18.53 -16.84
C ARG A 153 -46.47 -19.07 -15.42
N VAL A 154 -47.56 -18.84 -14.67
CA VAL A 154 -47.83 -19.61 -13.45
C VAL A 154 -49.34 -19.84 -13.28
N ASN A 155 -49.73 -21.12 -13.29
CA ASN A 155 -51.01 -21.74 -12.87
C ASN A 155 -52.21 -21.72 -13.84
N GLY A 156 -52.18 -22.60 -14.83
CA GLY A 156 -53.40 -23.18 -15.38
C GLY A 156 -54.05 -24.12 -14.35
N PRO A 157 -55.39 -24.19 -14.23
CA PRO A 157 -56.06 -25.06 -13.28
C PRO A 157 -55.86 -26.52 -13.71
N THR A 158 -55.32 -27.35 -12.81
CA THR A 158 -55.50 -28.80 -12.85
C THR A 158 -56.99 -29.07 -12.61
N GLY A 159 -57.77 -29.18 -13.69
CA GLY A 159 -59.16 -29.62 -13.64
C GLY A 159 -59.27 -31.08 -13.20
N PRO A 160 -60.37 -31.48 -12.53
CA PRO A 160 -60.61 -32.86 -12.17
C PRO A 160 -61.20 -33.63 -13.37
N ASN A 161 -60.63 -34.80 -13.66
CA ASN A 161 -61.30 -36.06 -13.99
C ASN A 161 -60.25 -37.15 -14.22
#